data_AF-A0A976LGA6-F1
#
_entry.id   AF-A0A976LGA6-F1
#
_cell.length_a   1.000
_cell.length_b   1.000
_cell.length_c   1.000
_cell.angle_alpha   90.00
_cell.angle_beta   90.00
_cell.angle_gamma   90.00
#
_symmetry.space_group_name_H-M   'P 1'
#
loop_
_entity.id
_entity.type
_entity.pdbx_description
1 polymer ?
#
loop_
_entity_poly.entity_id
_entity_poly.type
_entity_poly.pdbx_seq_one_letter_code
_entity_poly.pdbx_strand_id
1 'polypeptide(L)'
;MEDPASGTLSPDSAGDALPELELTDGDILDAMQHIPGYLDITTEDFRIIYHLAHRHAVGRLFDKAGAAGAMQAEVAPLLPEMSLDEAVKALVRSGCQALPVVDSEGRQLGLLLRKDFFGAYRLEDLP
;
A
#
# COMPACT_ATOMS: atom_id res chain seq x y z
N MET A 1 5.68 -9.16 41.88
CA MET A 1 4.83 -9.94 40.97
C MET A 1 4.20 -8.92 40.05
N GLU A 2 4.95 -8.51 39.03
CA GLU A 2 4.53 -7.51 38.05
C GLU A 2 4.37 -8.21 36.70
N ASP A 3 3.22 -8.00 36.09
CA ASP A 3 2.77 -8.55 34.81
C ASP A 3 3.58 -7.94 33.65
N PRO A 4 4.19 -8.73 32.75
CA PRO A 4 4.84 -8.23 31.54
C PRO A 4 4.01 -8.58 30.30
N ALA A 5 3.00 -7.78 29.96
CA ALA A 5 2.39 -7.81 28.63
C ALA A 5 1.52 -6.58 28.35
N SER A 6 2.10 -5.56 27.70
CA SER A 6 1.32 -4.74 26.77
C SER A 6 2.24 -4.11 25.74
N GLY A 7 2.73 -4.95 24.82
CA GLY A 7 3.19 -4.46 23.52
C GLY A 7 1.95 -4.11 22.71
N THR A 8 1.60 -2.82 22.65
CA THR A 8 0.59 -2.33 21.71
C THR A 8 1.15 -2.50 20.30
N LEU A 9 0.64 -3.50 19.57
CA LEU A 9 0.92 -3.66 18.15
C LEU A 9 0.13 -2.58 17.39
N SER A 10 0.82 -1.56 16.90
CA SER A 10 0.24 -0.56 15.99
C SER A 10 -0.23 -1.23 14.70
N PRO A 11 -1.48 -1.03 14.25
CA PRO A 11 -2.03 -1.67 13.04
C PRO A 11 -1.70 -0.94 11.72
N ASP A 12 -0.61 -0.16 11.66
CA ASP A 12 -0.37 0.79 10.56
C ASP A 12 0.65 0.31 9.50
N SER A 13 0.84 -1.01 9.33
CA SER A 13 1.88 -1.54 8.44
C SER A 13 1.35 -2.46 7.32
N ALA A 14 0.22 -2.12 6.72
CA ALA A 14 -0.21 -2.73 5.46
C ALA A 14 -1.16 -1.83 4.66
N GLY A 15 -0.64 -1.28 3.56
CA GLY A 15 -1.41 -0.95 2.37
C GLY A 15 -2.15 0.38 2.38
N ASP A 16 -1.56 1.40 1.75
CA ASP A 16 -2.15 2.10 0.60
C ASP A 16 -1.22 3.25 0.20
N ALA A 17 -0.05 2.91 -0.34
CA ALA A 17 0.82 3.93 -0.95
C ALA A 17 0.31 4.15 -2.38
N LEU A 18 -0.84 4.83 -2.50
CA LEU A 18 -1.01 5.68 -3.67
C LEU A 18 0.22 6.60 -3.74
N PRO A 19 0.81 6.82 -4.92
CA PRO A 19 2.01 7.64 -5.05
C PRO A 19 1.67 9.06 -4.60
N GLU A 20 1.97 9.36 -3.34
CA GLU A 20 1.83 10.68 -2.77
C GLU A 20 2.95 11.54 -3.34
N LEU A 21 2.59 12.76 -3.76
CA LEU A 21 3.57 13.72 -4.23
C LEU A 21 4.30 14.29 -3.01
N GLU A 22 5.62 14.09 -2.93
CA GLU A 22 6.44 14.73 -1.90
C GLU A 22 6.45 16.24 -2.13
N LEU A 23 5.91 17.02 -1.18
CA LEU A 23 5.88 18.48 -1.25
C LEU A 23 7.17 19.08 -0.68
N THR A 24 7.88 19.85 -1.53
CA THR A 24 9.03 20.61 -1.08
C THR A 24 8.59 21.84 -0.27
N ASP A 25 9.49 22.42 0.54
CA ASP A 25 9.19 23.69 1.22
C ASP A 25 8.87 24.80 0.20
N GLY A 26 9.48 24.76 -0.98
CA GLY A 26 9.21 25.73 -2.05
C GLY A 26 7.77 25.69 -2.54
N ASP A 27 7.23 24.48 -2.77
CA ASP A 27 5.84 24.28 -3.20
C ASP A 27 4.85 24.77 -2.13
N ILE A 28 5.17 24.55 -0.86
CA ILE A 28 4.32 24.93 0.27
C ILE A 28 4.32 26.44 0.44
N LEU A 29 5.49 27.07 0.44
CA LEU A 29 5.61 28.53 0.56
C LEU A 29 4.92 29.22 -0.62
N ASP A 30 5.06 28.67 -1.84
CA ASP A 30 4.36 29.14 -3.04
C ASP A 30 2.84 28.99 -2.91
N ALA A 31 2.34 27.90 -2.35
CA ALA A 31 0.91 27.74 -2.11
C ALA A 31 0.39 28.71 -1.03
N MET A 32 1.14 28.88 0.08
CA MET A 32 0.75 29.74 1.20
C MET A 32 0.61 31.21 0.80
N GLN A 33 1.44 31.73 -0.10
CA GLN A 33 1.35 33.12 -0.58
C GLN A 33 0.07 33.42 -1.38
N HIS A 34 -0.59 32.39 -1.93
CA HIS A 34 -1.83 32.54 -2.68
C HIS A 34 -3.08 32.49 -1.79
N ILE A 35 -2.94 32.21 -0.49
CA ILE A 35 -4.06 32.16 0.46
C ILE A 35 -4.30 33.56 1.03
N PRO A 36 -5.47 34.17 0.80
CA PRO A 36 -5.77 35.48 1.36
C PRO A 36 -6.01 35.39 2.87
N GLY A 37 -5.30 36.21 3.63
CA GLY A 37 -5.41 36.28 5.09
C GLY A 37 -4.11 35.90 5.80
N TYR A 38 -4.12 35.92 7.13
CA TYR A 38 -2.97 35.52 7.93
C TYR A 38 -3.09 34.02 8.25
N LEU A 39 -2.10 33.25 7.82
CA LEU A 39 -2.00 31.81 8.08
C LEU A 39 -0.75 31.55 8.93
N ASP A 40 -0.95 31.40 10.24
CA ASP A 40 0.12 31.24 11.23
C ASP A 40 0.49 29.76 11.42
N ILE A 41 1.06 29.15 10.39
CA ILE A 41 1.50 27.75 10.45
C ILE A 41 2.88 27.60 9.85
N THR A 42 3.61 26.59 10.32
CA THR A 42 4.87 26.21 9.71
C THR A 42 4.64 25.39 8.43
N THR A 43 5.67 25.25 7.58
CA THR A 43 5.59 24.35 6.42
C THR A 43 5.37 22.89 6.85
N GLU A 44 5.85 22.51 8.04
CA GLU A 44 5.64 21.19 8.61
C GLU A 44 4.18 20.95 9.00
N ASP A 45 3.55 21.90 9.68
CA ASP A 45 2.12 21.82 10.02
C ASP A 45 1.26 21.78 8.75
N PHE A 46 1.63 22.54 7.71
CA PHE A 46 0.96 22.49 6.42
C PHE A 46 1.04 21.08 5.82
N ARG A 47 2.23 20.45 5.82
CA ARG A 47 2.37 19.06 5.36
C ARG A 47 1.41 18.17 6.10
N ILE A 48 1.41 18.20 7.44
CA ILE A 48 0.52 17.35 8.24
C ILE A 48 -0.95 17.53 7.82
N ILE A 49 -1.40 18.78 7.68
CA ILE A 49 -2.77 19.10 7.25
C ILE A 49 -3.05 18.55 5.84
N TYR A 50 -2.13 18.77 4.90
CA TYR A 50 -2.25 18.28 3.52
C TYR A 50 -2.42 16.77 3.48
N HIS A 51 -1.54 16.01 4.16
CA HIS A 51 -1.58 14.54 4.16
C HIS A 51 -2.89 14.03 4.75
N LEU A 52 -3.35 14.62 5.87
CA LEU A 52 -4.63 14.26 6.48
C LEU A 52 -5.81 14.54 5.55
N ALA A 53 -5.84 15.71 4.92
CA ALA A 53 -6.90 16.09 3.99
C ALA A 53 -6.90 15.23 2.72
N HIS A 54 -5.71 14.96 2.17
CA HIS A 54 -5.49 14.12 1.00
C HIS A 54 -6.00 12.70 1.26
N ARG A 55 -5.60 12.08 2.38
CA ARG A 55 -6.09 10.75 2.78
C ARG A 55 -7.62 10.71 2.89
N HIS A 56 -8.24 11.72 3.49
CA HIS A 56 -9.71 11.79 3.56
C HIS A 56 -10.37 11.95 2.20
N ALA A 57 -9.80 12.77 1.31
CA ALA A 57 -10.34 13.00 -0.02
C ALA A 57 -10.27 11.73 -0.89
N VAL A 58 -9.14 11.02 -0.81
CA VAL A 58 -8.89 9.74 -1.48
C VAL A 58 -9.81 8.65 -0.94
N GLY A 59 -9.92 8.48 0.38
CA GLY A 59 -10.84 7.50 0.98
C GLY A 59 -12.28 7.71 0.52
N ARG A 60 -12.76 8.96 0.55
CA ARG A 60 -14.07 9.35 0.00
C ARG A 60 -14.25 8.99 -1.47
N LEU A 61 -13.19 9.12 -2.27
CA LEU A 61 -13.25 8.82 -3.70
C LEU A 61 -13.41 7.31 -3.93
N PHE A 62 -12.64 6.50 -3.20
CA PHE A 62 -12.74 5.04 -3.29
C PHE A 62 -14.06 4.49 -2.75
N ASP A 63 -14.59 5.07 -1.67
CA ASP A 63 -15.92 4.71 -1.15
C ASP A 63 -17.02 4.90 -2.21
N LYS A 64 -16.86 5.88 -3.10
CA LYS A 64 -17.80 6.13 -4.21
C LYS A 64 -17.52 5.31 -5.46
N ALA A 65 -16.27 4.89 -5.68
CA ALA A 65 -15.86 4.13 -6.86
C ALA A 65 -16.30 2.66 -6.80
N GLY A 66 -16.61 2.13 -5.61
CA GLY A 66 -16.87 0.71 -5.40
C GLY A 66 -15.63 -0.15 -5.70
N ALA A 67 -15.64 -1.43 -5.31
CA ALA A 67 -14.48 -2.31 -5.51
C ALA A 67 -14.05 -2.38 -6.99
N ALA A 68 -15.00 -2.47 -7.92
CA ALA A 68 -14.71 -2.54 -9.36
C ALA A 68 -14.01 -1.28 -9.91
N GLY A 69 -14.27 -0.10 -9.33
CA GLY A 69 -13.60 1.14 -9.75
C GLY A 69 -12.21 1.34 -9.13
N ALA A 70 -11.90 0.63 -8.05
CA ALA A 70 -10.61 0.68 -7.36
C ALA A 70 -9.68 -0.50 -7.73
N MET A 71 -10.22 -1.58 -8.28
CA MET A 71 -9.46 -2.78 -8.63
C MET A 71 -8.60 -2.58 -9.88
N GLN A 72 -7.34 -3.01 -9.80
CA GLN A 72 -6.50 -3.19 -10.98
C GLN A 72 -7.01 -4.41 -11.76
N ALA A 73 -7.71 -4.18 -12.88
CA ALA A 73 -8.55 -5.17 -13.55
C ALA A 73 -7.80 -6.32 -14.26
N GLU A 74 -6.48 -6.21 -14.44
CA GLU A 74 -5.70 -7.14 -15.27
C GLU A 74 -4.54 -7.78 -14.51
N VAL A 75 -4.86 -8.51 -13.44
CA VAL A 75 -3.87 -9.29 -12.70
C VAL A 75 -4.12 -10.77 -12.94
N ALA A 76 -3.17 -11.46 -13.59
CA ALA A 76 -3.26 -12.90 -13.82
C ALA A 76 -3.11 -13.66 -12.49
N PRO A 77 -4.08 -14.51 -12.10
CA PRO A 77 -3.99 -15.29 -10.87
C PRO A 77 -2.96 -16.41 -11.00
N LEU A 78 -2.49 -16.92 -9.86
CA LEU A 78 -1.63 -18.10 -9.77
C LEU A 78 -2.47 -19.37 -9.68
N LEU A 79 -1.95 -20.48 -10.21
CA LEU A 79 -2.51 -21.81 -10.01
C LEU A 79 -1.74 -22.53 -8.89
N PRO A 80 -2.40 -23.36 -8.06
CA PRO A 80 -1.76 -24.05 -6.94
C PRO A 80 -0.69 -25.06 -7.38
N GLU A 81 -0.72 -25.50 -8.64
CA GLU A 81 0.28 -26.41 -9.22
C GLU A 81 1.54 -25.69 -9.71
N MET A 82 1.55 -24.35 -9.77
CA MET A 82 2.73 -23.58 -10.20
C MET A 82 3.88 -23.77 -9.20
N SER A 83 5.08 -23.89 -9.73
CA SER A 83 6.27 -23.90 -8.88
C SER A 83 6.46 -22.54 -8.19
N LEU A 84 7.16 -22.53 -7.06
CA LEU A 84 7.45 -21.29 -6.33
C LEU A 84 8.19 -20.28 -7.22
N ASP A 85 9.16 -20.74 -8.03
CA ASP A 85 9.91 -19.89 -8.95
C ASP A 85 9.02 -19.23 -10.02
N GLU A 86 8.05 -19.97 -10.55
CA GLU A 86 7.07 -19.43 -11.51
C GLU A 86 6.15 -18.42 -10.85
N ALA A 87 5.68 -18.70 -9.64
CA ALA A 87 4.86 -17.80 -8.85
C ALA A 87 5.59 -16.50 -8.49
N VAL A 88 6.86 -16.59 -8.07
CA VAL A 88 7.73 -15.42 -7.83
C VAL A 88 7.87 -14.58 -9.09
N LYS A 89 8.22 -15.22 -10.23
CA LYS A 89 8.37 -14.52 -11.51
C LYS A 89 7.08 -13.84 -11.93
N ALA A 90 5.93 -14.49 -11.73
CA ALA A 90 4.62 -13.91 -12.02
C ALA A 90 4.32 -12.69 -11.13
N LEU A 91 4.61 -12.76 -9.81
CA LEU A 91 4.42 -11.61 -8.91
C LEU A 91 5.35 -10.43 -9.24
N VAL A 92 6.61 -10.71 -9.59
CA VAL A 92 7.56 -9.66 -9.98
C VAL A 92 7.12 -9.01 -11.29
N ARG A 93 6.69 -9.80 -12.27
CA ARG A 93 6.21 -9.29 -13.57
C ARG A 93 4.92 -8.49 -13.47
N SER A 94 4.01 -8.85 -12.57
CA SER A 94 2.74 -8.12 -12.40
C SER A 94 2.93 -6.76 -11.75
N GLY A 95 4.05 -6.54 -11.04
CA GLY A 95 4.29 -5.33 -10.25
C GLY A 95 3.44 -5.23 -8.98
N CYS A 96 2.47 -6.14 -8.81
CA CYS A 96 1.56 -6.16 -7.66
C CYS A 96 2.27 -6.61 -6.38
N GLN A 97 1.71 -6.22 -5.23
CA GLN A 97 2.21 -6.68 -3.93
C GLN A 97 1.75 -8.09 -3.55
N ALA A 98 0.66 -8.56 -4.15
CA ALA A 98 0.12 -9.89 -3.97
C ALA A 98 -0.56 -10.39 -5.24
N LEU A 99 -0.61 -11.72 -5.39
CA LEU A 99 -1.41 -12.40 -6.41
C LEU A 99 -2.36 -13.40 -5.76
N PRO A 100 -3.64 -13.48 -6.20
CA PRO A 100 -4.54 -14.53 -5.75
C PRO A 100 -4.11 -15.88 -6.31
N VAL A 101 -4.24 -16.93 -5.51
CA VAL A 101 -4.12 -18.33 -5.96
C VAL A 101 -5.52 -18.86 -6.18
N VAL A 102 -5.81 -19.38 -7.37
CA VAL A 102 -7.14 -19.86 -7.77
C VAL A 102 -7.09 -21.29 -8.30
N ASP A 103 -8.19 -22.04 -8.16
CA ASP A 103 -8.34 -23.34 -8.81
C ASP A 103 -8.65 -23.22 -10.31
N SER A 104 -8.76 -24.37 -10.99
CA SER A 104 -9.09 -24.43 -12.43
C SER A 104 -10.48 -23.89 -12.78
N GLU A 105 -11.38 -23.75 -11.80
CA GLU A 105 -12.71 -23.16 -11.94
C GLU A 105 -12.69 -21.65 -11.61
N GLY A 106 -11.52 -21.08 -11.30
CA GLY A 106 -11.34 -19.67 -10.96
C GLY A 106 -11.74 -19.31 -9.53
N ARG A 107 -11.95 -20.29 -8.65
CA ARG A 107 -12.27 -20.03 -7.24
C ARG A 107 -11.00 -19.73 -6.46
N GLN A 108 -11.03 -18.69 -5.63
CA GLN A 108 -9.89 -18.31 -4.80
C GLN A 108 -9.61 -19.39 -3.74
N LEU A 109 -8.39 -19.92 -3.77
CA LEU A 109 -7.84 -20.83 -2.77
C LEU A 109 -6.98 -20.10 -1.74
N GLY A 110 -6.35 -18.98 -2.12
CA GLY A 110 -5.48 -18.22 -1.24
C GLY A 110 -4.94 -16.93 -1.84
N LEU A 111 -3.93 -16.36 -1.19
CA LEU A 111 -3.23 -15.14 -1.59
C LEU A 111 -1.74 -15.30 -1.32
N LEU A 112 -0.89 -15.05 -2.31
CA LEU A 112 0.56 -15.03 -2.16
C LEU A 112 1.05 -13.58 -2.13
N LEU A 113 1.69 -13.17 -1.02
CA LEU A 113 2.24 -11.83 -0.86
C LEU A 113 3.75 -11.80 -1.14
N ARG A 114 4.24 -10.66 -1.61
CA ARG A 114 5.69 -10.44 -1.85
C ARG A 114 6.54 -10.70 -0.60
N LYS A 115 6.00 -10.38 0.59
CA LYS A 115 6.67 -10.60 1.87
C LYS A 115 6.81 -12.08 2.25
N ASP A 116 5.98 -12.97 1.70
CA ASP A 116 5.99 -14.38 2.05
C ASP A 116 7.25 -15.09 1.54
N PHE A 117 7.89 -14.52 0.50
CA PHE A 117 9.15 -15.04 -0.03
C PHE A 117 10.31 -14.97 0.96
N PHE A 118 10.32 -14.03 1.90
CA PHE A 118 11.36 -13.96 2.93
C PHE A 118 11.24 -15.10 3.95
N GLY A 119 10.06 -15.71 4.10
CA GLY A 119 9.86 -16.89 4.93
C GLY A 119 10.11 -18.21 4.18
N ALA A 120 9.92 -18.21 2.86
CA ALA A 120 10.04 -19.40 2.02
C ALA A 120 11.46 -19.62 1.45
N TYR A 121 12.22 -18.55 1.18
CA TYR A 121 13.64 -18.65 0.85
C TYR A 121 14.46 -18.67 2.14
N ARG A 122 15.14 -19.79 2.42
CA ARG A 122 16.41 -19.69 3.15
C ARG A 122 17.29 -18.74 2.33
N LEU A 123 17.92 -17.78 3.01
CA LEU A 123 18.64 -16.62 2.46
C LEU A 123 19.89 -16.98 1.61
N GLU A 124 19.98 -18.21 1.10
CA GLU A 124 21.17 -18.82 0.49
C GLU A 124 21.08 -18.94 -1.03
N ASP A 125 19.90 -18.74 -1.62
CA ASP A 125 19.63 -18.97 -3.05
C ASP A 125 19.27 -17.71 -3.85
N LEU A 126 19.50 -16.51 -3.32
CA LEU A 126 19.40 -15.27 -4.12
C LEU A 126 20.76 -15.00 -4.81
N PRO A 127 20.81 -14.78 -6.15
CA PRO A 127 22.04 -14.39 -6.83
C PRO A 127 22.55 -13.00 -6.44
#